data_AF-A0A6P1QRB5-F1
#
_entry.id   AF-A0A6P1QRB5-F1
#
_cell.length_a   1.000
_cell.length_b   1.000
_cell.length_c   1.000
_cell.angle_alpha   90.00
_cell.angle_beta   90.00
_cell.angle_gamma   90.00
#
_symmetry.space_group_name_H-M   'P 1'
#
loop_
_entity.id
_entity.type
_entity.pdbx_description
1 polymer ?
#
loop_
_entity_poly.entity_id
_entity_poly.type
_entity_poly.pdbx_seq_one_letter_code
_entity_poly.pdbx_strand_id
1 'polypeptide(L)'
;MKSMSLYSLMDNILTFFIVYLINSCFTSFYVNDFINNTQTFQINNARQLPIIIPTDDQLKSFKELFNNALSTKKQQFNNLISERELEIQLSEIQKALDKMVNALYTI
;
A
#
# COMPACT_ATOMS: atom_id res chain seq x y z
N MET A 1 -0.31 7.67 21.80
CA MET A 1 0.12 7.17 20.47
C MET A 1 1.34 7.95 20.04
N LYS A 2 2.42 7.28 19.63
CA LYS A 2 3.55 7.95 18.97
C LYS A 2 3.21 7.98 17.47
N SER A 3 3.02 9.17 16.92
CA SER A 3 2.84 9.34 15.48
C SER A 3 4.18 9.13 14.78
N MET A 4 4.15 8.56 13.59
CA MET A 4 5.32 8.41 12.72
C MET A 4 5.04 9.06 11.40
N SER A 5 6.06 9.68 10.84
CA SER A 5 6.01 10.24 9.49
C SER A 5 7.14 9.62 8.67
N LEU A 6 6.79 9.22 7.45
CA LEU A 6 7.72 8.60 6.51
C LEU A 6 7.65 9.42 5.22
N TYR A 7 8.80 9.93 4.81
CA TYR A 7 8.94 10.75 3.61
C TYR A 7 9.98 10.11 2.70
N SER A 8 9.72 10.12 1.41
CA SER A 8 10.75 9.78 0.45
C SER A 8 11.75 10.93 0.32
N LEU A 9 13.03 10.59 0.19
CA LEU A 9 14.07 11.52 -0.22
C LEU A 9 14.13 11.69 -1.76
N MET A 10 13.28 10.98 -2.50
CA MET A 10 13.17 11.09 -3.95
C MET A 10 11.94 11.91 -4.31
N ASP A 11 12.14 12.98 -5.09
CA ASP A 11 11.17 14.06 -5.25
C ASP A 11 9.83 13.64 -5.89
N ASN A 12 9.78 12.61 -6.74
CA ASN A 12 8.67 12.50 -7.70
C ASN A 12 7.76 11.28 -7.52
N ILE A 13 8.16 10.26 -6.75
CA ILE A 13 7.64 8.91 -7.03
C ILE A 13 7.35 8.07 -5.78
N LEU A 14 8.25 8.04 -4.79
CA LEU A 14 8.26 6.88 -3.89
C LEU A 14 7.19 6.94 -2.79
N THR A 15 6.67 8.12 -2.42
CA THR A 15 5.79 8.24 -1.23
C THR A 15 4.47 7.48 -1.41
N PHE A 16 3.80 7.61 -2.56
CA PHE A 16 2.55 6.86 -2.80
C PHE A 16 2.82 5.35 -2.89
N PHE A 17 3.94 4.98 -3.53
CA PHE A 17 4.35 3.60 -3.69
C PHE A 17 4.64 2.94 -2.34
N ILE A 18 5.38 3.61 -1.45
CA ILE A 18 5.66 3.12 -0.10
C ILE A 18 4.37 2.90 0.69
N VAL A 19 3.41 3.82 0.60
CA VAL A 19 2.10 3.66 1.25
C VAL A 19 1.41 2.40 0.74
N TYR A 20 1.42 2.16 -0.57
CA TYR A 20 0.83 0.97 -1.16
C TYR A 20 1.56 -0.32 -0.78
N LEU A 21 2.88 -0.30 -0.79
CA LEU A 21 3.70 -1.44 -0.39
C LEU A 21 3.43 -1.83 1.07
N ILE A 22 3.37 -0.85 1.99
CA ILE A 22 3.11 -1.09 3.41
C ILE A 22 1.70 -1.66 3.64
N ASN A 23 0.72 -1.26 2.82
CA ASN A 23 -0.66 -1.74 2.91
C ASN A 23 -0.92 -3.06 2.15
N SER A 24 0.09 -3.65 1.50
CA SER A 24 -0.06 -4.96 0.88
C SER A 24 -0.09 -6.09 1.92
N CYS A 25 -0.78 -7.19 1.60
CA CYS A 25 -0.78 -8.38 2.43
C CYS A 25 0.64 -8.95 2.59
N PHE A 26 1.48 -8.86 1.55
CA PHE A 26 2.88 -9.29 1.61
C PHE A 26 3.62 -8.61 2.77
N THR A 27 3.55 -7.28 2.87
CA THR A 27 4.24 -6.56 3.95
C THR A 27 3.66 -6.91 5.31
N SER A 28 2.34 -7.07 5.42
CA SER A 28 1.70 -7.50 6.67
C SER A 28 2.21 -8.85 7.15
N PHE A 29 2.26 -9.85 6.26
CA PHE A 29 2.77 -11.18 6.59
C PHE A 29 4.27 -11.15 6.88
N TYR A 30 5.04 -10.42 6.08
CA TYR A 30 6.49 -10.32 6.28
C TYR A 30 6.84 -9.72 7.65
N VAL A 31 6.16 -8.65 8.04
CA VAL A 31 6.38 -8.02 9.35
C VAL A 31 5.97 -8.99 10.47
N ASN A 32 4.81 -9.63 10.34
CA ASN A 32 4.28 -10.54 11.34
C ASN A 32 5.20 -11.75 11.58
N ASP A 33 5.71 -12.33 10.50
CA ASP A 33 6.42 -13.60 10.55
C ASP A 33 7.93 -13.45 10.77
N PHE A 34 8.54 -12.36 10.26
CA PHE A 34 10.01 -12.21 10.25
C PHE A 34 10.55 -11.04 11.07
N ILE A 35 9.75 -10.00 11.34
CA ILE A 35 10.23 -8.79 12.01
C ILE A 35 9.77 -8.72 13.46
N ASN A 36 8.45 -8.61 13.66
CA ASN A 36 7.86 -8.41 14.97
C ASN A 36 6.37 -8.72 14.94
N ASN A 37 5.94 -9.71 15.71
CA ASN A 37 4.55 -10.15 15.85
C ASN A 37 3.75 -9.24 16.83
N THR A 38 3.98 -7.94 16.79
CA THR A 38 3.16 -6.97 17.56
C THR A 38 2.26 -6.21 16.60
N GLN A 39 1.04 -5.88 17.04
CA GLN A 39 0.04 -5.22 16.19
C GLN A 39 0.46 -3.84 15.66
N THR A 40 1.48 -3.20 16.23
CA THR A 40 1.85 -1.82 15.88
C THR A 40 3.03 -1.78 14.91
N PHE A 41 2.79 -1.28 13.70
CA PHE A 41 3.88 -0.96 12.76
C PHE A 41 4.68 0.25 13.26
N GLN A 42 5.98 0.08 13.51
CA GLN A 42 6.91 1.10 14.02
C GLN A 42 8.05 1.38 13.03
N ILE A 43 8.81 2.46 13.24
CA ILE A 43 9.92 2.87 12.37
C ILE A 43 11.01 1.78 12.30
N ASN A 44 11.19 1.04 13.40
CA ASN A 44 12.10 -0.09 13.44
C ASN A 44 11.65 -1.24 12.54
N ASN A 45 10.34 -1.41 12.31
CA ASN A 45 9.82 -2.39 11.36
C ASN A 45 10.03 -1.90 9.92
N ALA A 46 9.72 -0.62 9.66
CA ALA A 46 9.89 0.00 8.35
C ALA A 46 11.33 -0.08 7.82
N ARG A 47 12.33 0.06 8.70
CA ARG A 47 13.76 -0.06 8.35
C ARG A 47 14.19 -1.46 7.91
N GLN A 48 13.40 -2.48 8.22
CA GLN A 48 13.71 -3.88 7.93
C GLN A 48 12.88 -4.44 6.76
N LEU A 49 12.04 -3.61 6.15
CA LEU A 49 11.29 -4.02 4.97
C LEU A 49 12.22 -4.13 3.75
N PRO A 50 12.19 -5.25 3.01
CA PRO A 50 12.82 -5.31 1.71
C PRO A 50 12.00 -4.45 0.76
N ILE A 51 12.57 -3.38 0.21
CA ILE A 51 11.87 -2.50 -0.76
C ILE A 51 12.56 -2.67 -2.12
N ILE A 52 11.84 -3.27 -3.07
CA ILE A 52 12.27 -3.32 -4.48
C ILE A 52 11.77 -2.05 -5.16
N ILE A 53 12.67 -1.34 -5.85
CA ILE A 53 12.29 -0.18 -6.64
C ILE A 53 11.69 -0.69 -7.97
N PRO A 54 10.41 -0.40 -8.27
CA PRO A 54 9.77 -0.84 -9.49
C PRO A 54 10.31 -0.10 -10.72
N THR A 55 10.12 -0.71 -11.89
CA THR A 55 10.32 -0.03 -13.18
C THR A 55 9.29 1.08 -13.40
N ASP A 56 9.57 2.02 -14.30
CA ASP A 56 8.66 3.12 -14.61
C ASP A 56 7.26 2.65 -15.04
N ASP A 57 7.19 1.55 -15.80
CA ASP A 57 5.90 1.01 -16.25
C ASP A 57 5.13 0.34 -15.13
N GLN A 58 5.79 -0.44 -14.27
CA GLN A 58 5.17 -0.98 -13.06
C GLN A 58 4.67 0.15 -12.14
N LEU A 59 5.47 1.20 -12.00
CA LEU A 59 5.14 2.36 -11.19
C LEU A 59 3.91 3.10 -11.72
N LYS A 60 3.76 3.25 -13.05
CA LYS A 60 2.53 3.80 -13.66
C LYS A 60 1.32 2.97 -13.27
N SER A 61 1.40 1.64 -13.38
CA SER A 61 0.31 0.75 -12.98
C SER A 61 -0.02 0.89 -11.48
N PHE A 62 0.99 0.99 -10.61
CA PHE A 62 0.76 1.23 -9.17
C PHE A 62 0.08 2.58 -8.95
N LYS A 63 0.45 3.61 -9.72
CA LYS A 63 -0.12 4.95 -9.61
C LYS A 63 -1.57 4.99 -10.05
N GLU A 64 -1.93 4.29 -11.12
CA GLU A 64 -3.31 4.15 -11.58
C GLU A 64 -4.18 3.50 -10.49
N LEU A 65 -3.70 2.39 -9.92
CA LEU A 65 -4.41 1.71 -8.84
C LEU A 65 -4.57 2.61 -7.60
N PHE A 66 -3.51 3.35 -7.24
CA PHE A 66 -3.54 4.33 -6.17
C PHE A 66 -4.60 5.43 -6.41
N ASN A 67 -4.64 5.99 -7.61
CA ASN A 67 -5.60 7.02 -7.97
C ASN A 67 -7.04 6.48 -7.94
N ASN A 68 -7.25 5.23 -8.34
CA ASN A 68 -8.56 4.58 -8.25
C ASN A 68 -9.02 4.45 -6.79
N ALA A 69 -8.16 3.97 -5.90
CA ALA A 69 -8.45 3.90 -4.46
C ALA A 69 -8.74 5.27 -3.85
N LEU A 70 -7.96 6.28 -4.22
CA LEU A 70 -8.15 7.64 -3.77
C LEU A 70 -9.50 8.21 -4.23
N SER A 71 -9.89 7.94 -5.48
CA SER A 71 -11.19 8.32 -6.04
C SER A 71 -12.34 7.66 -5.28
N THR A 72 -12.27 6.34 -5.09
CA THR A 72 -13.27 5.57 -4.33
C THR A 72 -13.41 6.11 -2.90
N LYS A 73 -12.29 6.39 -2.21
CA LYS A 73 -12.34 7.01 -0.88
C LYS A 73 -12.94 8.42 -0.89
N LYS A 74 -12.63 9.25 -1.88
CA LYS A 74 -13.24 10.58 -2.03
C LYS A 74 -14.75 10.49 -2.27
N GLN A 75 -15.21 9.52 -3.07
CA GLN A 75 -16.64 9.29 -3.30
C GLN A 75 -17.36 8.88 -2.00
N GLN A 76 -16.73 8.04 -1.17
CA GLN A 76 -17.22 7.73 0.17
C GLN A 76 -17.36 8.99 1.04
N PHE A 77 -16.34 9.84 1.11
CA PHE A 77 -16.39 11.08 1.89
C PHE A 77 -17.50 12.03 1.42
N ASN A 78 -17.81 12.00 0.12
CA ASN A 78 -18.90 12.78 -0.47
C ASN A 78 -20.27 12.09 -0.41
N ASN A 79 -20.38 10.94 0.29
CA ASN A 79 -21.60 10.12 0.39
C ASN A 79 -22.20 9.71 -0.98
N LEU A 80 -21.36 9.55 -2.01
CA LEU A 80 -21.80 9.24 -3.37
C LEU A 80 -21.96 7.73 -3.62
N ILE A 81 -21.43 6.89 -2.74
CA ILE A 81 -21.46 5.42 -2.83
C ILE A 81 -21.86 4.84 -1.48
N SER A 82 -22.54 3.70 -1.48
CA SER A 82 -22.87 2.99 -0.26
C SER A 82 -21.64 2.31 0.36
N GLU A 83 -21.72 2.01 1.65
CA GLU A 83 -20.65 1.28 2.38
C GLU A 83 -20.37 -0.09 1.76
N ARG A 84 -21.41 -0.80 1.31
CA ARG A 84 -21.27 -2.10 0.65
C ARG A 84 -20.55 -2.00 -0.70
N GLU A 85 -20.89 -1.00 -1.52
CA GLU A 85 -20.23 -0.79 -2.82
C GLU A 85 -18.76 -0.39 -2.64
N LEU A 86 -18.49 0.44 -1.63
CA LEU A 86 -17.13 0.80 -1.25
C LEU A 86 -16.30 -0.43 -0.86
N GLU A 87 -16.82 -1.31 -0.01
CA GLU A 87 -16.12 -2.53 0.41
C GLU A 87 -15.76 -3.43 -0.76
N ILE A 88 -16.68 -3.59 -1.71
CA ILE A 88 -16.45 -4.39 -2.93
C ILE A 88 -15.31 -3.76 -3.76
N GLN A 89 -15.39 -2.46 -4.04
CA GLN A 89 -14.37 -1.76 -4.84
C GLN A 89 -12.99 -1.81 -4.16
N LEU A 90 -12.92 -1.55 -2.84
CA LEU A 90 -11.67 -1.62 -2.11
C LEU A 90 -11.11 -3.04 -2.04
N SER A 91 -11.97 -4.06 -1.95
CA SER A 91 -11.55 -5.46 -1.98
C SER A 91 -10.91 -5.84 -3.33
N GLU A 92 -11.49 -5.39 -4.43
CA GLU A 92 -10.93 -5.60 -5.77
C GLU A 92 -9.58 -4.88 -5.94
N ILE A 93 -9.48 -3.65 -5.46
CA ILE A 93 -8.23 -2.88 -5.43
C ILE A 93 -7.16 -3.60 -4.60
N GLN A 94 -7.52 -4.12 -3.42
CA GLN A 94 -6.58 -4.85 -2.56
C GLN A 94 -6.07 -6.12 -3.26
N LYS A 95 -6.95 -6.89 -3.89
CA LYS A 95 -6.54 -8.09 -4.65
C LYS A 95 -5.59 -7.76 -5.80
N ALA A 96 -5.85 -6.66 -6.52
CA ALA A 96 -4.98 -6.19 -7.59
C ALA A 96 -3.61 -5.75 -7.04
N LEU A 97 -3.60 -4.99 -5.93
CA LEU A 97 -2.40 -4.57 -5.23
C LEU A 97 -1.54 -5.77 -4.82
N ASP A 98 -2.14 -6.74 -4.15
CA ASP A 98 -1.44 -7.94 -3.69
C ASP A 98 -0.84 -8.73 -4.85
N LYS A 99 -1.58 -8.87 -5.96
CA LYS A 99 -1.05 -9.51 -7.18
C LYS A 99 0.15 -8.78 -7.75
N MET A 100 0.10 -7.44 -7.81
CA MET A 100 1.20 -6.63 -8.31
C MET A 100 2.44 -6.68 -7.41
N VAL A 101 2.24 -6.66 -6.09
CA VAL A 101 3.35 -6.79 -5.13
C VAL A 101 3.94 -8.18 -5.20
N ASN A 102 3.14 -9.24 -5.19
CA ASN A 102 3.66 -10.60 -5.33
C ASN A 102 4.49 -10.77 -6.62
N ALA A 103 4.00 -10.22 -7.74
CA ALA A 103 4.77 -10.19 -8.99
C ALA A 103 6.08 -9.40 -8.88
N LEU A 104 6.10 -8.27 -8.15
CA LEU A 104 7.31 -7.47 -7.92
C LEU A 104 8.37 -8.25 -7.11
N TYR A 105 7.94 -9.04 -6.13
CA TYR A 105 8.82 -9.87 -5.30
C TYR A 105 9.04 -11.28 -5.86
N THR A 106 8.41 -11.63 -6.99
CA THR A 106 8.49 -12.95 -7.65
C THR A 106 8.05 -14.10 -6.72
N ILE A 107 6.90 -13.92 -6.06
CA ILE A 107 6.28 -14.89 -5.12
C ILE A 107 4.90 -15.32 -5.61
#